data_AF-A0AAN9S076-F1
#
_entry.id   AF-A0AAN9S076-F1
#
_cell.length_a   1.000
_cell.length_b   1.000
_cell.length_c   1.000
_cell.angle_alpha   90.00
_cell.angle_beta   90.00
_cell.angle_gamma   90.00
#
_symmetry.space_group_name_H-M   'P 1'
#
loop_
_entity.id
_entity.type
_entity.pdbx_description
1 polymer ?
#
loop_
_entity_poly.entity_id
_entity_poly.type
_entity_poly.pdbx_seq_one_letter_code
_entity_poly.pdbx_strand_id
1 'polypeptide(L)'
;MELLPESPKGRRDSLGNSDSPKKHQIDTAMPFESVKDAVSKFGGRIDWKSRRTQSLVEERSNYVDEFRKEETAEELENTKKLTEELKTTLELVEQDELQAKKETESVILKIEDLKHDIVSEASIEAKAQLMTEKVRHTEALLELEFLKKELDSLRKEYAFMASGRDIAINNAEETLVASKQVEKAVEDLTAELIATKEALNSSRAAYLEAEAQISEVVGQESHNLKLELEQAEKELQGLNEKVLSARVLKSQLDSASSLLLDLKAELTSYREPKVNEESCEGQKGELEKLMLNIEKATLEVNSLREASISLKSKLEEEKLVLSTLQQSEKMALAKVVSLQEKLEKSRSATVFIQMKESEAREVMSELPKKLQKAAQEADEAKSLAQAAQAELLEAQEEVEQVKAKSTTLESSLLAAQKEIEASKVAEMLARDAITALEKSESAKGNNEQDSSSMVTLTLDEYHELSRRAYKAEEQANARIEAANSQIQIARESEYRSLEMLEELSEELFVRSESLCIATGNAEKAKEGKFAVEQELRSWKAEQEQPKMADELNDQPTPPNKPERDSLIPKGKEVPSNNTETASASDKHKKKKKKSLFPSKVVMFFAKKKTHPTK
;
A
#
# COMPACT_ATOMS: atom_id res chain seq x y z
N MET A 1 -20.06 6.36 -39.28
CA MET A 1 -20.01 7.71 -39.86
C MET A 1 -18.58 7.93 -40.34
N GLU A 2 -18.45 7.91 -41.66
CA GLU A 2 -17.38 8.43 -42.54
C GLU A 2 -17.01 9.90 -42.19
N LEU A 3 -15.88 10.53 -42.54
CA LEU A 3 -14.74 10.29 -43.44
C LEU A 3 -13.60 11.29 -43.08
N LEU A 4 -12.41 11.07 -43.63
CA LEU A 4 -11.15 11.85 -43.56
C LEU A 4 -11.16 13.18 -44.39
N PRO A 5 -10.07 14.01 -44.36
CA PRO A 5 -10.08 15.47 -44.55
C PRO A 5 -9.58 15.96 -45.93
N GLU A 6 -9.73 17.28 -46.19
CA GLU A 6 -9.22 17.97 -47.38
C GLU A 6 -8.10 18.99 -47.10
N SER A 7 -7.16 19.05 -48.06
CA SER A 7 -6.03 19.97 -48.23
C SER A 7 -6.42 21.37 -48.73
N PRO A 8 -5.52 22.39 -48.66
CA PRO A 8 -5.76 23.71 -49.22
C PRO A 8 -5.15 23.92 -50.62
N LYS A 9 -5.83 24.73 -51.45
CA LYS A 9 -5.33 25.38 -52.67
C LYS A 9 -5.86 26.81 -52.72
N GLY A 10 -4.99 27.77 -53.04
CA GLY A 10 -5.38 29.12 -53.43
C GLY A 10 -4.21 29.91 -53.99
N ARG A 11 -4.33 30.37 -55.23
CA ARG A 11 -3.29 30.97 -56.09
C ARG A 11 -3.82 32.28 -56.69
N ARG A 12 -2.90 33.22 -56.98
CA ARG A 12 -2.88 34.30 -58.01
C ARG A 12 -3.16 35.76 -57.62
N ASP A 13 -2.11 36.57 -57.84
CA ASP A 13 -1.94 37.74 -58.74
C ASP A 13 -3.03 38.83 -58.83
N SER A 14 -2.68 40.11 -58.58
CA SER A 14 -2.37 41.14 -59.61
C SER A 14 -2.55 42.63 -59.18
N LEU A 15 -1.56 43.46 -59.57
CA LEU A 15 -1.46 44.91 -59.94
C LEU A 15 -2.21 46.11 -59.27
N GLY A 16 -1.45 47.22 -59.11
CA GLY A 16 -1.88 48.65 -59.30
C GLY A 16 -1.70 49.58 -58.08
N ASN A 17 -0.63 50.38 -57.92
CA ASN A 17 -0.41 51.81 -58.34
C ASN A 17 -1.48 52.80 -57.80
N SER A 18 -1.28 54.02 -57.28
CA SER A 18 -0.23 55.07 -57.26
C SER A 18 -0.65 56.16 -56.23
N ASP A 19 0.24 57.03 -55.71
CA ASP A 19 0.33 58.48 -56.08
C ASP A 19 1.28 59.34 -55.19
N SER A 20 1.72 60.43 -55.82
CA SER A 20 2.88 61.33 -55.66
C SER A 20 2.76 62.49 -54.63
N PRO A 21 3.74 63.43 -54.51
CA PRO A 21 3.74 64.63 -55.39
C PRO A 21 5.08 65.36 -55.72
N LYS A 22 5.05 66.03 -56.90
CA LYS A 22 5.66 67.32 -57.36
C LYS A 22 7.19 67.41 -57.61
N LYS A 23 7.66 67.33 -58.86
CA LYS A 23 7.71 68.33 -59.97
C LYS A 23 8.61 69.57 -59.73
N HIS A 24 9.74 69.62 -60.43
CA HIS A 24 10.12 70.75 -61.29
C HIS A 24 10.29 70.20 -62.71
N GLN A 25 9.69 70.89 -63.68
CA GLN A 25 9.49 70.48 -65.06
C GLN A 25 10.24 71.46 -65.97
N ILE A 26 11.08 70.94 -66.87
CA ILE A 26 11.41 71.60 -68.13
C ILE A 26 11.21 70.55 -69.23
N ASP A 27 10.28 70.86 -70.12
CA ASP A 27 9.99 70.19 -71.37
C ASP A 27 10.17 71.24 -72.46
N THR A 28 10.86 70.90 -73.55
CA THR A 28 10.49 71.33 -74.91
C THR A 28 11.33 70.54 -75.93
N ALA A 29 10.74 69.44 -76.40
CA ALA A 29 10.64 69.04 -77.81
C ALA A 29 11.68 69.58 -78.83
N MET A 30 12.58 68.70 -79.29
CA MET A 30 12.71 68.30 -80.72
C MET A 30 13.70 67.12 -80.86
N PRO A 31 13.53 66.21 -81.83
CA PRO A 31 14.35 65.02 -81.97
C PRO A 31 15.59 65.31 -82.82
N PHE A 32 16.75 64.77 -82.43
CA PHE A 32 17.87 64.66 -83.35
C PHE A 32 18.60 63.33 -83.16
N GLU A 33 18.67 62.66 -84.29
CA GLU A 33 19.37 61.43 -84.59
C GLU A 33 20.87 61.59 -84.38
N SER A 34 21.53 60.45 -84.12
CA SER A 34 22.97 60.26 -84.21
C SER A 34 23.82 60.84 -83.07
N VAL A 35 24.48 59.93 -82.37
CA VAL A 35 25.50 60.09 -81.31
C VAL A 35 26.78 60.80 -81.83
N LYS A 36 26.71 61.55 -82.93
CA LYS A 36 27.81 62.34 -83.51
C LYS A 36 27.94 63.75 -82.93
N ASP A 37 26.94 64.25 -82.20
CA ASP A 37 26.91 65.66 -81.74
C ASP A 37 27.27 65.89 -80.26
N ALA A 38 27.51 64.82 -79.49
CA ALA A 38 27.95 64.92 -78.08
C ALA A 38 29.47 65.14 -77.90
N VAL A 39 30.23 65.29 -78.98
CA VAL A 39 31.68 65.57 -78.94
C VAL A 39 31.98 67.07 -79.13
N SER A 40 30.97 67.94 -79.31
CA SER A 40 31.18 69.36 -79.61
C SER A 40 31.17 70.32 -78.39
N LYS A 41 31.30 69.83 -77.14
CA LYS A 41 31.32 70.68 -75.93
C LYS A 41 32.57 70.57 -75.04
N PHE A 42 33.54 69.73 -75.40
CA PHE A 42 34.91 69.84 -74.90
C PHE A 42 35.80 70.24 -76.07
N GLY A 43 36.44 71.40 -75.95
CA GLY A 43 37.17 72.14 -76.98
C GLY A 43 37.88 71.33 -78.06
N GLY A 44 37.50 71.62 -79.32
CA GLY A 44 38.42 71.76 -80.44
C GLY A 44 38.83 70.47 -81.16
N ARG A 45 38.14 70.15 -82.27
CA ARG A 45 38.78 69.47 -83.40
C ARG A 45 39.91 70.37 -83.92
N ILE A 46 41.16 70.03 -83.59
CA ILE A 46 42.34 70.54 -84.28
C ILE A 46 42.68 69.52 -85.37
N ASP A 47 42.16 69.74 -86.58
CA ASP A 47 42.70 69.15 -87.79
C ASP A 47 44.07 69.79 -88.07
N TRP A 48 45.13 69.14 -87.63
CA TRP A 48 46.52 69.55 -87.88
C TRP A 48 46.95 69.42 -89.35
N LYS A 49 46.05 68.96 -90.25
CA LYS A 49 46.34 68.62 -91.65
C LYS A 49 46.03 69.70 -92.70
N SER A 50 45.61 70.91 -92.33
CA SER A 50 45.32 71.99 -93.31
C SER A 50 46.06 73.32 -93.11
N ARG A 51 47.22 73.33 -92.43
CA ARG A 51 48.06 74.54 -92.27
C ARG A 51 49.45 74.41 -92.90
N ARG A 52 49.54 73.81 -94.09
CA ARG A 52 50.83 73.67 -94.83
C ARG A 52 50.81 74.16 -96.29
N THR A 53 49.73 74.74 -96.81
CA THR A 53 49.75 75.23 -98.20
C THR A 53 48.81 76.42 -98.40
N GLN A 54 49.24 77.61 -97.96
CA GLN A 54 48.95 78.94 -98.55
C GLN A 54 49.39 80.06 -97.58
N SER A 55 50.66 80.45 -97.67
CA SER A 55 51.14 81.80 -97.39
C SER A 55 52.55 81.88 -97.99
N LEU A 56 52.58 81.85 -99.32
CA LEU A 56 53.73 82.14 -100.14
C LEU A 56 53.20 83.05 -101.25
N VAL A 57 53.95 84.11 -101.52
CA VAL A 57 53.63 85.28 -102.38
C VAL A 57 52.96 86.41 -101.60
N GLU A 58 53.76 87.22 -100.89
CA GLU A 58 53.91 88.67 -101.15
C GLU A 58 54.95 89.30 -100.20
N GLU A 59 56.22 88.90 -100.29
CA GLU A 59 57.32 89.84 -99.97
C GLU A 59 58.58 89.40 -100.73
N ARG A 60 58.62 89.83 -102.00
CA ARG A 60 59.78 89.70 -102.88
C ARG A 60 60.27 91.10 -103.20
N SER A 61 61.53 91.34 -102.79
CA SER A 61 62.51 92.22 -103.44
C SER A 61 62.40 93.74 -103.25
N ASN A 62 63.40 94.32 -102.56
CA ASN A 62 64.56 94.91 -103.26
C ASN A 62 65.71 95.35 -102.30
N TYR A 63 66.93 94.91 -102.65
CA TYR A 63 68.25 95.61 -102.66
C TYR A 63 68.76 96.32 -101.37
N VAL A 64 70.02 96.25 -100.93
CA VAL A 64 71.28 95.61 -101.37
C VAL A 64 72.31 95.77 -100.21
N ASP A 65 73.25 94.81 -100.11
CA ASP A 65 74.58 94.84 -99.48
C ASP A 65 74.83 95.56 -98.13
N GLU A 66 75.29 94.79 -97.12
CA GLU A 66 76.73 94.65 -96.88
C GLU A 66 77.10 93.39 -96.07
N PHE A 67 78.23 92.82 -96.46
CA PHE A 67 78.80 91.50 -96.13
C PHE A 67 79.27 91.28 -94.67
N ARG A 68 79.22 90.01 -94.22
CA ARG A 68 80.38 89.10 -93.92
C ARG A 68 79.88 87.83 -93.19
N LYS A 69 79.81 86.66 -93.85
CA LYS A 69 80.83 85.60 -94.02
C LYS A 69 80.96 84.61 -92.84
N GLU A 70 80.83 83.33 -93.20
CA GLU A 70 81.21 82.09 -92.49
C GLU A 70 80.42 81.63 -91.24
N GLU A 71 79.53 80.63 -91.39
CA GLU A 71 79.32 79.46 -90.49
C GLU A 71 78.10 78.62 -90.95
N THR A 72 78.29 77.68 -91.91
CA THR A 72 77.19 76.86 -92.47
C THR A 72 77.40 75.35 -92.28
N ALA A 73 78.20 74.95 -91.28
CA ALA A 73 78.52 73.55 -90.98
C ALA A 73 78.08 73.12 -89.58
N GLU A 74 78.24 73.97 -88.56
CA GLU A 74 77.93 73.60 -87.16
C GLU A 74 76.43 73.41 -86.90
N GLU A 75 75.55 74.19 -87.52
CA GLU A 75 74.10 74.03 -87.39
C GLU A 75 73.60 72.73 -88.02
N LEU A 76 74.23 72.29 -89.12
CA LEU A 76 73.94 71.00 -89.75
C LEU A 76 74.42 69.83 -88.87
N GLU A 77 75.56 70.00 -88.20
CA GLU A 77 76.11 69.01 -87.26
C GLU A 77 75.22 68.88 -86.01
N ASN A 78 74.71 70.00 -85.47
CA ASN A 78 73.84 70.02 -84.31
C ASN A 78 72.45 69.44 -84.59
N THR A 79 71.88 69.73 -85.77
CA THR A 79 70.59 69.13 -86.18
C THR A 79 70.72 67.63 -86.43
N LYS A 80 71.86 67.16 -86.98
CA LYS A 80 72.16 65.72 -87.11
C LYS A 80 72.25 65.03 -85.74
N LYS A 81 72.97 65.61 -84.78
CA LYS A 81 73.05 65.09 -83.41
C LYS A 81 71.67 64.96 -82.75
N LEU A 82 70.84 66.00 -82.86
CA LEU A 82 69.47 65.98 -82.35
C LEU A 82 68.63 64.89 -83.02
N THR A 83 68.75 64.68 -84.34
CA THR A 83 68.02 63.60 -85.02
C THR A 83 68.48 62.20 -84.59
N GLU A 84 69.77 61.99 -84.31
CA GLU A 84 70.25 60.70 -83.80
C GLU A 84 69.83 60.46 -82.33
N GLU A 85 69.81 61.50 -81.49
CA GLU A 85 69.25 61.43 -80.13
C GLU A 85 67.74 61.14 -80.14
N LEU A 86 66.99 61.79 -81.02
CA LEU A 86 65.56 61.53 -81.20
C LEU A 86 65.28 60.12 -81.75
N LYS A 87 66.19 59.58 -82.56
CA LYS A 87 66.08 58.22 -83.10
C LYS A 87 66.36 57.16 -82.03
N THR A 88 67.39 57.36 -81.21
CA THR A 88 67.69 56.44 -80.10
C THR A 88 66.61 56.47 -79.03
N THR A 89 66.05 57.64 -78.72
CA THR A 89 64.89 57.76 -77.81
C THR A 89 63.62 57.16 -78.40
N LEU A 90 63.37 57.30 -79.71
CA LEU A 90 62.26 56.61 -80.38
C LEU A 90 62.42 55.09 -80.31
N GLU A 91 63.62 54.56 -80.57
CA GLU A 91 63.90 53.12 -80.50
C GLU A 91 63.74 52.57 -79.07
N LEU A 92 64.14 53.34 -78.05
CA LEU A 92 63.89 52.99 -76.64
C LEU A 92 62.39 52.98 -76.32
N VAL A 93 61.63 54.00 -76.75
CA VAL A 93 60.18 54.07 -76.53
C VAL A 93 59.45 52.94 -77.25
N GLU A 94 59.88 52.56 -78.46
CA GLU A 94 59.34 51.40 -79.18
C GLU A 94 59.62 50.07 -78.46
N GLN A 95 60.82 49.91 -77.87
CA GLN A 95 61.15 48.75 -77.04
C GLN A 95 60.33 48.70 -75.75
N ASP A 96 60.18 49.83 -75.07
CA ASP A 96 59.34 49.95 -73.86
C ASP A 96 57.87 49.68 -74.18
N GLU A 97 57.35 50.11 -75.34
CA GLU A 97 55.99 49.80 -75.79
C GLU A 97 55.83 48.31 -76.06
N LEU A 98 56.80 47.66 -76.72
CA LEU A 98 56.78 46.21 -76.94
C LEU A 98 56.86 45.43 -75.62
N GLN A 99 57.65 45.92 -74.66
CA GLN A 99 57.75 45.32 -73.34
C GLN A 99 56.45 45.49 -72.55
N ALA A 100 55.87 46.69 -72.55
CA ALA A 100 54.56 46.96 -71.95
C ALA A 100 53.46 46.07 -72.58
N LYS A 101 53.46 45.88 -73.91
CA LYS A 101 52.53 44.95 -74.57
C LYS A 101 52.68 43.52 -74.06
N LYS A 102 53.90 42.99 -73.99
CA LYS A 102 54.16 41.64 -73.43
C LYS A 102 53.72 41.51 -71.99
N GLU A 103 53.96 42.54 -71.17
CA GLU A 103 53.53 42.57 -69.78
C GLU A 103 52.00 42.61 -69.67
N THR A 104 51.32 43.39 -70.51
CA THR A 104 49.85 43.40 -70.56
C THR A 104 49.28 42.05 -71.00
N GLU A 105 49.87 41.39 -72.00
CA GLU A 105 49.47 40.04 -72.43
C GLU A 105 49.68 39.02 -71.30
N SER A 106 50.80 39.10 -70.57
CA SER A 106 51.05 38.24 -69.41
C SER A 106 50.04 38.47 -68.28
N VAL A 107 49.67 39.72 -68.02
CA VAL A 107 48.66 40.06 -67.01
C VAL A 107 47.27 39.58 -67.45
N ILE A 108 46.91 39.71 -68.73
CA ILE A 108 45.65 39.21 -69.27
C ILE A 108 45.55 37.70 -69.08
N LEU A 109 46.59 36.93 -69.44
CA LEU A 109 46.61 35.48 -69.24
C LEU A 109 46.44 35.09 -67.76
N LYS A 110 47.14 35.77 -66.84
CA LYS A 110 46.97 35.52 -65.39
C LYS A 110 45.56 35.83 -64.89
N ILE A 111 44.92 36.88 -65.42
CA ILE A 111 43.53 37.20 -65.07
C ILE A 111 42.58 36.13 -65.59
N GLU A 112 42.81 35.61 -66.79
CA GLU A 112 42.03 34.51 -67.37
C GLU A 112 42.16 33.23 -66.54
N ASP A 113 43.38 32.87 -66.13
CA ASP A 113 43.67 31.71 -65.28
C ASP A 113 43.00 31.84 -63.91
N LEU A 114 43.15 32.99 -63.23
CA LEU A 114 42.49 33.25 -61.94
C LEU A 114 40.97 33.21 -62.04
N LYS A 115 40.39 33.70 -63.14
CA LYS A 115 38.94 33.60 -63.36
C LYS A 115 38.50 32.15 -63.50
N HIS A 116 39.27 31.32 -64.21
CA HIS A 116 38.97 29.90 -64.33
C HIS A 116 39.05 29.19 -62.98
N ASP A 117 40.08 29.47 -62.20
CA ASP A 117 40.29 28.90 -60.86
C ASP A 117 39.13 29.28 -59.92
N ILE A 118 38.75 30.56 -59.84
CA ILE A 118 37.64 31.03 -59.00
C ILE A 118 36.31 30.36 -59.39
N VAL A 119 36.02 30.24 -60.68
CA VAL A 119 34.78 29.59 -61.16
C VAL A 119 34.79 28.09 -60.83
N SER A 120 35.94 27.43 -60.95
CA SER A 120 36.09 26.01 -60.63
C SER A 120 35.97 25.76 -59.12
N GLU A 121 36.59 26.58 -58.28
CA GLU A 121 36.57 26.50 -56.83
C GLU A 121 35.17 26.76 -56.28
N ALA A 122 34.49 27.82 -56.74
CA ALA A 122 33.10 28.08 -56.38
C ALA A 122 32.15 26.94 -56.81
N SER A 123 32.41 26.30 -57.96
CA SER A 123 31.65 25.12 -58.39
C SER A 123 31.93 23.87 -57.52
N ILE A 124 33.15 23.70 -57.02
CA ILE A 124 33.51 22.60 -56.13
C ILE A 124 32.89 22.82 -54.75
N GLU A 125 32.93 24.05 -54.23
CA GLU A 125 32.33 24.40 -52.94
C GLU A 125 30.80 24.22 -52.96
N ALA A 126 30.11 24.71 -54.01
CA ALA A 126 28.67 24.51 -54.16
C ALA A 126 28.29 23.03 -54.27
N LYS A 127 29.11 22.21 -54.95
CA LYS A 127 28.92 20.75 -55.01
C LYS A 127 29.16 20.09 -53.65
N ALA A 128 30.18 20.51 -52.91
CA ALA A 128 30.47 20.00 -51.58
C ALA A 128 29.33 20.30 -50.60
N GLN A 129 28.83 21.54 -50.58
CA GLN A 129 27.68 21.95 -49.76
C GLN A 129 26.41 21.18 -50.15
N LEU A 130 26.16 20.97 -51.44
CA LEU A 130 25.02 20.17 -51.88
C LEU A 130 25.16 18.69 -51.49
N MET A 131 26.37 18.13 -51.51
CA MET A 131 26.60 16.77 -51.04
C MET A 131 26.43 16.65 -49.53
N THR A 132 26.90 17.61 -48.73
CA THR A 132 26.71 17.60 -47.28
C THR A 132 25.23 17.73 -46.89
N GLU A 133 24.48 18.62 -47.56
CA GLU A 133 23.03 18.75 -47.37
C GLU A 133 22.27 17.48 -47.79
N LYS A 134 22.68 16.82 -48.88
CA LYS A 134 22.09 15.53 -49.27
C LYS A 134 22.31 14.46 -48.21
N VAL A 135 23.51 14.37 -47.63
CA VAL A 135 23.81 13.41 -46.56
C VAL A 135 22.95 13.70 -45.32
N ARG A 136 22.87 14.96 -44.89
CA ARG A 136 22.00 15.36 -43.78
C ARG A 136 20.54 15.03 -44.03
N HIS A 137 20.05 15.26 -45.25
CA HIS A 137 18.67 14.91 -45.60
C HIS A 137 18.43 13.40 -45.55
N THR A 138 19.38 12.59 -46.04
CA THR A 138 19.26 11.12 -45.94
C THR A 138 19.28 10.63 -44.51
N GLU A 139 20.10 11.22 -43.64
CA GLU A 139 20.16 10.91 -42.21
C GLU A 139 18.84 11.26 -41.51
N ALA A 140 18.31 12.47 -41.75
CA ALA A 140 17.02 12.91 -41.22
C ALA A 140 15.84 12.02 -41.70
N LEU A 141 15.89 11.51 -42.93
CA LEU A 141 14.87 10.56 -43.42
C LEU A 141 14.96 9.20 -42.70
N LEU A 142 16.16 8.72 -42.39
CA LEU A 142 16.34 7.48 -41.63
C LEU A 142 15.86 7.63 -40.18
N GLU A 143 16.16 8.77 -39.54
CA GLU A 143 15.63 9.10 -38.21
C GLU A 143 14.10 9.18 -38.21
N LEU A 144 13.50 9.83 -39.22
CA LEU A 144 12.04 9.89 -39.35
C LEU A 144 11.42 8.51 -39.53
N GLU A 145 12.03 7.63 -40.33
CA GLU A 145 11.56 6.26 -40.50
C GLU A 145 11.68 5.46 -39.19
N PHE A 146 12.77 5.65 -38.46
CA PHE A 146 12.99 5.04 -37.15
C PHE A 146 11.93 5.50 -36.14
N LEU A 147 11.73 6.81 -35.98
CA LEU A 147 10.71 7.38 -35.09
C LEU A 147 9.30 6.92 -35.46
N LYS A 148 9.02 6.74 -36.76
CA LYS A 148 7.73 6.19 -37.22
C LYS A 148 7.53 4.74 -36.77
N LYS A 149 8.57 3.90 -36.84
CA LYS A 149 8.53 2.51 -36.35
C LYS A 149 8.34 2.46 -34.84
N GLU A 150 9.03 3.32 -34.08
CA GLU A 150 8.86 3.44 -32.63
C GLU A 150 7.44 3.90 -32.27
N LEU A 151 6.90 4.91 -32.97
CA LEU A 151 5.53 5.38 -32.77
C LEU A 151 4.51 4.27 -33.04
N ASP A 152 4.71 3.46 -34.09
CA ASP A 152 3.84 2.32 -34.39
C ASP A 152 3.97 1.20 -33.34
N SER A 153 5.15 0.98 -32.76
CA SER A 153 5.34 0.07 -31.62
C SER A 153 4.57 0.57 -30.40
N LEU A 154 4.77 1.83 -30.03
CA LEU A 154 4.13 2.45 -28.87
C LEU A 154 2.60 2.46 -28.99
N ARG A 155 2.07 2.67 -30.22
CA ARG A 155 0.64 2.56 -30.49
C ARG A 155 0.10 1.14 -30.27
N LYS A 156 0.86 0.10 -30.65
CA LYS A 156 0.48 -1.30 -30.41
C LYS A 156 0.51 -1.64 -28.93
N GLU A 157 1.55 -1.20 -28.23
CA GLU A 157 1.67 -1.37 -26.77
C GLU A 157 0.52 -0.65 -26.05
N TYR A 158 0.21 0.59 -26.43
CA TYR A 158 -0.93 1.31 -25.88
C TYR A 158 -2.26 0.60 -26.13
N ALA A 159 -2.50 0.09 -27.35
CA ALA A 159 -3.70 -0.67 -27.67
C ALA A 159 -3.79 -1.97 -26.86
N PHE A 160 -2.68 -2.68 -26.68
CA PHE A 160 -2.60 -3.86 -25.83
C PHE A 160 -2.92 -3.51 -24.37
N MET A 161 -2.30 -2.47 -23.83
CA MET A 161 -2.56 -1.99 -22.46
C MET A 161 -4.00 -1.51 -22.27
N ALA A 162 -4.58 -0.84 -23.26
CA ALA A 162 -5.99 -0.44 -23.24
C ALA A 162 -6.90 -1.67 -23.20
N SER A 163 -6.66 -2.67 -24.04
CA SER A 163 -7.44 -3.92 -24.03
C SER A 163 -7.30 -4.69 -22.71
N GLY A 164 -6.10 -4.73 -22.13
CA GLY A 164 -5.86 -5.34 -20.81
C GLY A 164 -6.61 -4.60 -19.69
N ARG A 165 -6.64 -3.27 -19.75
CA ARG A 165 -7.43 -2.45 -18.82
C ARG A 165 -8.93 -2.75 -18.94
N ASP A 166 -9.47 -2.82 -20.16
CA ASP A 166 -10.90 -3.08 -20.37
C ASP A 166 -11.28 -4.49 -19.87
N ILE A 167 -10.42 -5.49 -20.07
CA ILE A 167 -10.60 -6.85 -19.52
C ILE A 167 -10.59 -6.81 -17.99
N ALA A 168 -9.63 -6.10 -17.38
CA ALA A 168 -9.55 -5.98 -15.93
C ALA A 168 -10.78 -5.27 -15.34
N ILE A 169 -11.30 -4.24 -16.02
CA ILE A 169 -12.52 -3.54 -15.64
C ILE A 169 -13.72 -4.49 -15.71
N ASN A 170 -13.90 -5.23 -16.81
CA ASN A 170 -15.01 -6.19 -16.93
C ASN A 170 -14.96 -7.27 -15.84
N ASN A 171 -13.77 -7.82 -15.57
CA ASN A 171 -13.59 -8.80 -14.48
C ASN A 171 -13.91 -8.19 -13.10
N ALA A 172 -13.51 -6.94 -12.86
CA ALA A 172 -13.84 -6.23 -11.62
C ALA A 172 -15.35 -6.00 -11.49
N GLU A 173 -16.04 -5.66 -12.58
CA GLU A 173 -17.49 -5.49 -12.58
C GLU A 173 -18.22 -6.82 -12.31
N GLU A 174 -17.79 -7.91 -12.94
CA GLU A 174 -18.34 -9.26 -12.69
C GLU A 174 -18.16 -9.67 -11.23
N THR A 175 -16.98 -9.46 -10.65
CA THR A 175 -16.72 -9.77 -9.23
C THR A 175 -17.54 -8.88 -8.29
N LEU A 176 -17.77 -7.62 -8.64
CA LEU A 176 -18.67 -6.74 -7.87
C LEU A 176 -20.12 -7.22 -7.93
N VAL A 177 -20.60 -7.69 -9.09
CA VAL A 177 -21.95 -8.26 -9.23
C VAL A 177 -22.07 -9.54 -8.39
N ALA A 178 -21.07 -10.42 -8.42
CA ALA A 178 -21.03 -11.63 -7.60
C ALA A 178 -20.99 -11.29 -6.10
N SER A 179 -20.19 -10.31 -5.69
CA SER A 179 -20.12 -9.83 -4.30
C SER A 179 -21.48 -9.30 -3.82
N LYS A 180 -22.17 -8.50 -4.64
CA LYS A 180 -23.53 -8.02 -4.33
C LYS A 180 -24.56 -9.13 -4.18
N GLN A 181 -24.41 -10.24 -4.90
CA GLN A 181 -25.29 -11.40 -4.73
C GLN A 181 -25.01 -12.11 -3.41
N VAL A 182 -23.73 -12.25 -3.04
CA VAL A 182 -23.33 -12.80 -1.74
C VAL A 182 -23.82 -11.91 -0.59
N GLU A 183 -23.68 -10.60 -0.72
CA GLU A 183 -24.18 -9.62 0.26
C GLU A 183 -25.69 -9.79 0.50
N LYS A 184 -26.49 -9.84 -0.58
CA LYS A 184 -27.93 -10.11 -0.47
C LYS A 184 -28.25 -11.45 0.20
N ALA A 185 -27.51 -12.51 -0.14
CA ALA A 185 -27.70 -13.81 0.49
C ALA A 185 -27.39 -13.78 2.01
N VAL A 186 -26.38 -13.00 2.42
CA VAL A 186 -26.06 -12.80 3.84
C VAL A 186 -27.15 -11.98 4.54
N GLU A 187 -27.69 -10.95 3.89
CA GLU A 187 -28.83 -10.17 4.41
C GLU A 187 -30.06 -11.07 4.62
N ASP A 188 -30.40 -11.90 3.64
CA ASP A 188 -31.53 -12.85 3.71
C ASP A 188 -31.33 -13.87 4.84
N LEU A 189 -30.14 -14.50 4.94
CA LEU A 189 -29.82 -15.43 6.03
C LEU A 189 -29.85 -14.75 7.40
N THR A 190 -29.46 -13.48 7.48
CA THR A 190 -29.52 -12.72 8.73
C THR A 190 -30.97 -12.47 9.14
N ALA A 191 -31.85 -12.15 8.19
CA ALA A 191 -33.27 -12.01 8.44
C ALA A 191 -33.90 -13.34 8.91
N GLU A 192 -33.55 -14.47 8.28
CA GLU A 192 -34.00 -15.80 8.72
C GLU A 192 -33.49 -16.15 10.13
N LEU A 193 -32.24 -15.83 10.45
CA LEU A 193 -31.68 -16.05 11.78
C LEU A 193 -32.43 -15.24 12.86
N ILE A 194 -32.79 -13.99 12.55
CA ILE A 194 -33.57 -13.15 13.45
C ILE A 194 -34.97 -13.76 13.64
N ALA A 195 -35.66 -14.13 12.56
CA ALA A 195 -37.00 -14.73 12.62
C ALA A 195 -37.01 -16.05 13.42
N THR A 196 -36.01 -16.91 13.22
CA THR A 196 -35.89 -18.17 13.98
C THR A 196 -35.57 -17.94 15.46
N LYS A 197 -34.74 -16.95 15.78
CA LYS A 197 -34.47 -16.54 17.17
C LYS A 197 -35.72 -15.99 17.85
N GLU A 198 -36.52 -15.18 17.15
CA GLU A 198 -37.79 -14.66 17.67
C GLU A 198 -38.81 -15.79 17.90
N ALA A 199 -38.92 -16.74 16.96
CA ALA A 199 -39.77 -17.92 17.11
C ALA A 199 -39.34 -18.79 18.30
N LEU A 200 -38.04 -19.01 18.50
CA LEU A 200 -37.50 -19.73 19.64
C LEU A 200 -37.83 -19.03 20.97
N ASN A 201 -37.65 -17.70 21.02
CA ASN A 201 -38.00 -16.92 22.20
C ASN A 201 -39.50 -16.97 22.51
N SER A 202 -40.35 -16.90 21.48
CA SER A 202 -41.80 -17.08 21.62
C SER A 202 -42.15 -18.46 22.16
N SER A 203 -41.53 -19.52 21.64
CA SER A 203 -41.73 -20.88 22.13
C SER A 203 -41.27 -21.05 23.57
N ARG A 204 -40.14 -20.41 23.95
CA ARG A 204 -39.64 -20.43 25.32
C ARG A 204 -40.57 -19.69 26.28
N ALA A 205 -41.13 -18.56 25.87
CA ALA A 205 -42.11 -17.83 26.66
C ALA A 205 -43.38 -18.68 26.88
N ALA A 206 -43.90 -19.32 25.83
CA ALA A 206 -45.05 -20.22 25.93
C ALA A 206 -44.77 -21.43 26.84
N TYR A 207 -43.55 -21.98 26.80
CA TYR A 207 -43.14 -23.05 27.70
C TYR A 207 -43.15 -22.60 29.18
N LEU A 208 -42.57 -21.44 29.48
CA LEU A 208 -42.53 -20.91 30.85
C LEU A 208 -43.94 -20.60 31.37
N GLU A 209 -44.83 -20.12 30.51
CA GLU A 209 -46.24 -19.89 30.87
C GLU A 209 -46.96 -21.22 31.16
N ALA A 210 -46.75 -22.24 30.33
CA ALA A 210 -47.32 -23.57 30.56
C ALA A 210 -46.79 -24.20 31.87
N GLU A 211 -45.49 -24.04 32.17
CA GLU A 211 -44.89 -24.51 33.42
C GLU A 211 -45.48 -23.80 34.65
N ALA A 212 -45.74 -22.49 34.55
CA ALA A 212 -46.41 -21.72 35.59
C ALA A 212 -47.86 -22.22 35.81
N GLN A 213 -48.61 -22.46 34.73
CA GLN A 213 -49.97 -23.01 34.81
C GLN A 213 -49.98 -24.42 35.43
N ILE A 214 -49.05 -25.29 35.05
CA ILE A 214 -48.90 -26.63 35.66
C ILE A 214 -48.63 -26.49 37.17
N SER A 215 -47.74 -25.59 37.56
CA SER A 215 -47.41 -25.35 38.96
C SER A 215 -48.62 -24.87 39.77
N GLU A 216 -49.46 -24.01 39.18
CA GLU A 216 -50.71 -23.54 39.79
C GLU A 216 -51.72 -24.68 39.96
N VAL A 217 -51.93 -25.49 38.91
CA VAL A 217 -52.85 -26.65 38.95
C VAL A 217 -52.39 -27.67 39.98
N VAL A 218 -51.10 -28.03 39.99
CA VAL A 218 -50.54 -28.96 40.98
C VAL A 218 -50.68 -28.40 42.40
N GLY A 219 -50.51 -27.09 42.57
CA GLY A 219 -50.73 -26.41 43.86
C GLY A 219 -52.19 -26.52 44.34
N GLN A 220 -53.16 -26.30 43.44
CA GLN A 220 -54.59 -26.45 43.74
C GLN A 220 -54.97 -27.91 44.03
N GLU A 221 -54.51 -28.87 43.23
CA GLU A 221 -54.75 -30.30 43.44
C GLU A 221 -54.17 -30.77 44.78
N SER A 222 -52.94 -30.35 45.11
CA SER A 222 -52.33 -30.66 46.41
C SER A 222 -53.15 -30.11 47.58
N HIS A 223 -53.68 -28.90 47.45
CA HIS A 223 -54.56 -28.31 48.46
C HIS A 223 -55.86 -29.08 48.62
N ASN A 224 -56.50 -29.46 47.50
CA ASN A 224 -57.74 -30.24 47.50
C ASN A 224 -57.53 -31.62 48.16
N LEU A 225 -56.48 -32.35 47.77
CA LEU A 225 -56.13 -33.64 48.36
C LEU A 225 -55.86 -33.52 49.86
N LYS A 226 -55.25 -32.41 50.31
CA LYS A 226 -55.03 -32.16 51.74
C LYS A 226 -56.34 -31.97 52.50
N LEU A 227 -57.32 -31.27 51.92
CA LEU A 227 -58.66 -31.11 52.51
C LEU A 227 -59.42 -32.43 52.58
N GLU A 228 -59.39 -33.23 51.51
CA GLU A 228 -60.00 -34.57 51.50
C GLU A 228 -59.37 -35.50 52.53
N LEU A 229 -58.04 -35.45 52.67
CA LEU A 229 -57.31 -36.22 53.67
C LEU A 229 -57.71 -35.81 55.09
N GLU A 230 -57.79 -34.51 55.38
CA GLU A 230 -58.22 -34.03 56.70
C GLU A 230 -59.68 -34.45 57.03
N GLN A 231 -60.55 -34.46 56.02
CA GLN A 231 -61.92 -34.95 56.15
C GLN A 231 -61.97 -36.45 56.43
N ALA A 232 -61.21 -37.26 55.68
CA ALA A 232 -61.12 -38.70 55.89
C ALA A 232 -60.52 -39.05 57.27
N GLU A 233 -59.54 -38.27 57.74
CA GLU A 233 -58.99 -38.42 59.10
C GLU A 233 -60.05 -38.16 60.18
N LYS A 234 -60.87 -37.13 60.03
CA LYS A 234 -61.99 -36.84 60.95
C LYS A 234 -63.02 -37.98 60.96
N GLU A 235 -63.36 -38.52 59.80
CA GLU A 235 -64.27 -39.67 59.70
C GLU A 235 -63.70 -40.93 60.34
N LEU A 236 -62.41 -41.20 60.14
CA LEU A 236 -61.69 -42.31 60.76
C LEU A 236 -61.65 -42.16 62.28
N GLN A 237 -61.38 -40.97 62.81
CA GLN A 237 -61.46 -40.68 64.24
C GLN A 237 -62.85 -41.00 64.80
N GLY A 238 -63.92 -40.54 64.13
CA GLY A 238 -65.30 -40.83 64.55
C GLY A 238 -65.66 -42.32 64.47
N LEU A 239 -65.16 -43.04 63.47
CA LEU A 239 -65.31 -44.50 63.40
C LEU A 239 -64.54 -45.20 64.53
N ASN A 240 -63.33 -44.74 64.84
CA ASN A 240 -62.52 -45.30 65.92
C ASN A 240 -63.19 -45.13 67.29
N GLU A 241 -63.79 -43.97 67.56
CA GLU A 241 -64.62 -43.76 68.76
C GLU A 241 -65.80 -44.74 68.83
N LYS A 242 -66.50 -44.96 67.71
CA LYS A 242 -67.57 -45.96 67.63
C LYS A 242 -67.05 -47.38 67.87
N VAL A 243 -65.90 -47.76 67.31
CA VAL A 243 -65.27 -49.08 67.55
C VAL A 243 -64.90 -49.25 69.01
N LEU A 244 -64.35 -48.22 69.67
CA LEU A 244 -64.07 -48.25 71.11
C LEU A 244 -65.35 -48.46 71.92
N SER A 245 -66.43 -47.76 71.60
CA SER A 245 -67.73 -47.96 72.26
C SER A 245 -68.29 -49.38 72.05
N ALA A 246 -68.18 -49.92 70.83
CA ALA A 246 -68.61 -51.29 70.50
C ALA A 246 -67.75 -52.35 71.22
N ARG A 247 -66.44 -52.11 71.39
CA ARG A 247 -65.55 -52.98 72.17
C ARG A 247 -65.94 -53.01 73.65
N VAL A 248 -66.30 -51.87 74.24
CA VAL A 248 -66.81 -51.80 75.61
C VAL A 248 -68.11 -52.60 75.73
N LEU A 249 -69.08 -52.38 74.83
CA LEU A 249 -70.34 -53.15 74.81
C LEU A 249 -70.09 -54.66 74.65
N LYS A 250 -69.15 -55.07 73.79
CA LYS A 250 -68.76 -56.46 73.64
C LYS A 250 -68.19 -57.05 74.93
N SER A 251 -67.30 -56.34 75.61
CA SER A 251 -66.76 -56.80 76.90
C SER A 251 -67.84 -56.96 77.99
N GLN A 252 -68.85 -56.07 77.98
CA GLN A 252 -70.03 -56.19 78.86
C GLN A 252 -70.86 -57.44 78.51
N LEU A 253 -71.05 -57.72 77.22
CA LEU A 253 -71.76 -58.92 76.75
C LEU A 253 -71.01 -60.21 77.09
N ASP A 254 -69.69 -60.23 76.91
CA ASP A 254 -68.85 -61.38 77.23
C ASP A 254 -68.88 -61.66 78.74
N SER A 255 -68.84 -60.62 79.58
CA SER A 255 -69.02 -60.73 81.04
C SER A 255 -70.39 -61.28 81.43
N ALA A 256 -71.47 -60.78 80.81
CA ALA A 256 -72.82 -61.29 81.02
C ALA A 256 -72.98 -62.75 80.55
N SER A 257 -72.31 -63.13 79.47
CA SER A 257 -72.33 -64.49 78.92
C SER A 257 -71.57 -65.48 79.82
N SER A 258 -70.44 -65.06 80.41
CA SER A 258 -69.71 -65.85 81.41
C SER A 258 -70.57 -66.13 82.63
N LEU A 259 -71.24 -65.11 83.18
CA LEU A 259 -72.18 -65.27 84.31
C LEU A 259 -73.30 -66.28 84.01
N LEU A 260 -73.82 -66.27 82.77
CA LEU A 260 -74.84 -67.21 82.34
C LEU A 260 -74.28 -68.64 82.26
N LEU A 261 -73.07 -68.83 81.75
CA LEU A 261 -72.40 -70.12 81.74
C LEU A 261 -72.15 -70.65 83.16
N ASP A 262 -71.74 -69.81 84.09
CA ASP A 262 -71.53 -70.18 85.50
C ASP A 262 -72.85 -70.60 86.16
N LEU A 263 -73.93 -69.84 85.95
CA LEU A 263 -75.29 -70.21 86.39
C LEU A 263 -75.78 -71.53 85.77
N LYS A 264 -75.45 -71.78 84.50
CA LYS A 264 -75.79 -73.04 83.82
C LYS A 264 -74.98 -74.20 84.36
N ALA A 265 -73.71 -73.99 84.72
CA ALA A 265 -72.85 -74.98 85.37
C ALA A 265 -73.37 -75.34 86.77
N GLU A 266 -73.84 -74.36 87.54
CA GLU A 266 -74.52 -74.58 88.82
C GLU A 266 -75.83 -75.39 88.67
N LEU A 267 -76.62 -75.13 87.62
CA LEU A 267 -77.81 -75.93 87.29
C LEU A 267 -77.48 -77.38 86.94
N THR A 268 -76.36 -77.61 86.24
CA THR A 268 -75.87 -78.97 85.96
C THR A 268 -75.27 -79.67 87.18
N SER A 269 -74.77 -78.92 88.18
CA SER A 269 -74.27 -79.44 89.46
C SER A 269 -75.36 -79.98 90.41
N TYR A 270 -76.63 -79.71 90.14
CA TYR A 270 -77.76 -80.17 90.97
C TYR A 270 -78.39 -81.48 90.46
N ARG A 271 -77.95 -82.01 89.31
CA ARG A 271 -78.67 -83.10 88.62
C ARG A 271 -77.74 -84.18 88.09
N GLU A 272 -77.19 -84.98 88.98
CA GLU A 272 -76.84 -86.38 88.72
C GLU A 272 -77.65 -87.26 89.70
N PRO A 273 -77.96 -88.57 89.44
CA PRO A 273 -77.09 -89.51 88.70
C PRO A 273 -77.76 -90.68 87.91
N LYS A 274 -76.88 -91.42 87.21
CA LYS A 274 -76.79 -92.91 87.00
C LYS A 274 -77.90 -93.68 86.23
N VAL A 275 -77.47 -94.60 85.33
CA VAL A 275 -77.54 -96.08 85.49
C VAL A 275 -76.82 -96.82 84.33
N ASN A 276 -76.29 -97.99 84.71
CA ASN A 276 -75.38 -99.00 84.16
C ASN A 276 -75.74 -99.81 82.88
N GLU A 277 -74.73 -100.62 82.45
CA GLU A 277 -74.79 -102.03 81.95
C GLU A 277 -75.42 -102.32 80.57
N GLU A 278 -75.09 -103.35 79.78
CA GLU A 278 -73.94 -104.23 79.47
C GLU A 278 -74.40 -105.19 78.33
N SER A 279 -73.49 -105.67 77.47
CA SER A 279 -73.46 -107.04 76.86
C SER A 279 -74.10 -107.41 75.49
N CYS A 280 -73.22 -107.94 74.61
CA CYS A 280 -73.29 -109.08 73.65
C CYS A 280 -74.21 -109.13 72.40
N GLU A 281 -73.60 -109.18 71.19
CA GLU A 281 -73.99 -110.10 70.08
C GLU A 281 -72.94 -110.16 68.94
N GLY A 282 -72.08 -111.19 68.96
CA GLY A 282 -70.88 -111.33 68.11
C GLY A 282 -71.06 -111.74 66.63
N GLN A 283 -72.28 -111.85 66.10
CA GLN A 283 -72.54 -112.13 64.66
C GLN A 283 -73.42 -111.06 63.97
N LYS A 284 -74.18 -110.27 64.75
CA LYS A 284 -74.66 -108.95 64.29
C LYS A 284 -73.53 -107.95 64.22
N GLY A 285 -72.58 -107.99 65.15
CA GLY A 285 -71.45 -107.05 65.16
C GLY A 285 -70.57 -107.11 63.91
N GLU A 286 -70.49 -108.24 63.21
CA GLU A 286 -69.79 -108.35 61.91
C GLU A 286 -70.61 -107.77 60.75
N LEU A 287 -71.94 -108.00 60.72
CA LEU A 287 -72.84 -107.40 59.72
C LEU A 287 -72.97 -105.89 59.92
N GLU A 288 -73.04 -105.45 61.17
CA GLU A 288 -73.10 -104.05 61.58
C GLU A 288 -71.75 -103.37 61.36
N LYS A 289 -70.61 -104.06 61.56
CA LYS A 289 -69.28 -103.60 61.08
C LYS A 289 -69.24 -103.49 59.56
N LEU A 290 -69.78 -104.46 58.83
CA LEU A 290 -69.80 -104.42 57.37
C LEU A 290 -70.71 -103.28 56.86
N MET A 291 -71.86 -103.05 57.48
CA MET A 291 -72.72 -101.90 57.19
C MET A 291 -72.04 -100.58 57.52
N LEU A 292 -71.39 -100.46 58.68
CA LEU A 292 -70.59 -99.29 59.05
C LEU A 292 -69.40 -99.08 58.11
N ASN A 293 -68.77 -100.15 57.61
CA ASN A 293 -67.69 -100.07 56.62
C ASN A 293 -68.22 -99.66 55.24
N ILE A 294 -69.40 -100.11 54.83
CA ILE A 294 -70.07 -99.68 53.58
C ILE A 294 -70.49 -98.22 53.69
N GLU A 295 -71.06 -97.80 54.82
CA GLU A 295 -71.43 -96.42 55.09
C GLU A 295 -70.19 -95.51 55.14
N LYS A 296 -69.12 -95.95 55.79
CA LYS A 296 -67.81 -95.27 55.78
C LYS A 296 -67.24 -95.17 54.35
N ALA A 297 -67.25 -96.26 53.58
CA ALA A 297 -66.77 -96.27 52.20
C ALA A 297 -67.62 -95.36 51.29
N THR A 298 -68.93 -95.28 51.50
CA THR A 298 -69.81 -94.38 50.74
C THR A 298 -69.59 -92.91 51.11
N LEU A 299 -69.39 -92.58 52.39
CA LEU A 299 -68.98 -91.24 52.83
C LEU A 299 -67.61 -90.84 52.27
N GLU A 300 -66.63 -91.77 52.26
CA GLU A 300 -65.32 -91.55 51.65
C GLU A 300 -65.42 -91.33 50.13
N VAL A 301 -66.24 -92.11 49.41
CA VAL A 301 -66.49 -91.91 47.98
C VAL A 301 -67.17 -90.56 47.71
N ASN A 302 -68.12 -90.13 48.55
CA ASN A 302 -68.75 -88.82 48.43
C ASN A 302 -67.75 -87.68 48.68
N SER A 303 -66.92 -87.79 49.71
CA SER A 303 -65.83 -86.83 49.99
C SER A 303 -64.82 -86.76 48.83
N LEU A 304 -64.41 -87.90 48.28
CA LEU A 304 -63.53 -87.95 47.10
C LEU A 304 -64.20 -87.36 45.85
N ARG A 305 -65.51 -87.57 45.68
CA ARG A 305 -66.29 -86.97 44.59
C ARG A 305 -66.34 -85.45 44.71
N GLU A 306 -66.60 -84.93 45.90
CA GLU A 306 -66.59 -83.49 46.18
C GLU A 306 -65.19 -82.89 45.94
N ALA A 307 -64.14 -83.56 46.40
CA ALA A 307 -62.75 -83.16 46.12
C ALA A 307 -62.44 -83.16 44.61
N SER A 308 -62.94 -84.16 43.86
CA SER A 308 -62.78 -84.23 42.40
C SER A 308 -63.50 -83.08 41.69
N ILE A 309 -64.71 -82.73 42.11
CA ILE A 309 -65.46 -81.59 41.57
C ILE A 309 -64.74 -80.27 41.89
N SER A 310 -64.26 -80.10 43.12
CA SER A 310 -63.47 -78.94 43.54
C SER A 310 -62.18 -78.79 42.72
N LEU A 311 -61.43 -79.88 42.53
CA LEU A 311 -60.22 -79.88 41.69
C LEU A 311 -60.52 -79.56 40.22
N LYS A 312 -61.61 -80.08 39.65
CA LYS A 312 -62.03 -79.72 38.28
C LYS A 312 -62.38 -78.24 38.16
N SER A 313 -63.09 -77.68 39.14
CA SER A 313 -63.40 -76.25 39.16
C SER A 313 -62.12 -75.40 39.21
N LYS A 314 -61.17 -75.75 40.09
CA LYS A 314 -59.88 -75.06 40.19
C LYS A 314 -59.05 -75.18 38.90
N LEU A 315 -59.09 -76.34 38.25
CA LEU A 315 -58.41 -76.54 36.96
C LEU A 315 -58.97 -75.64 35.86
N GLU A 316 -60.30 -75.47 35.78
CA GLU A 316 -60.90 -74.54 34.82
C GLU A 316 -60.60 -73.08 35.17
N GLU A 317 -60.56 -72.71 36.44
CA GLU A 317 -60.13 -71.38 36.89
C GLU A 317 -58.66 -71.09 36.52
N GLU A 318 -57.74 -72.03 36.76
CA GLU A 318 -56.34 -71.91 36.36
C GLU A 318 -56.17 -71.80 34.83
N LYS A 319 -56.97 -72.52 34.04
CA LYS A 319 -56.96 -72.37 32.56
C LYS A 319 -57.36 -70.96 32.13
N LEU A 320 -58.38 -70.38 32.78
CA LEU A 320 -58.79 -69.00 32.51
C LEU A 320 -57.64 -68.03 32.83
N VAL A 321 -57.03 -68.15 34.01
CA VAL A 321 -55.87 -67.34 34.41
C VAL A 321 -54.74 -67.47 33.39
N LEU A 322 -54.39 -68.69 32.97
CA LEU A 322 -53.34 -68.93 31.98
C LEU A 322 -53.65 -68.28 30.62
N SER A 323 -54.90 -68.32 30.17
CA SER A 323 -55.32 -67.65 28.93
C SER A 323 -55.15 -66.11 29.01
N THR A 324 -55.52 -65.51 30.15
CA THR A 324 -55.36 -64.06 30.37
C THR A 324 -53.88 -63.67 30.47
N LEU A 325 -53.05 -64.52 31.12
CA LEU A 325 -51.61 -64.32 31.21
C LEU A 325 -50.98 -64.36 29.82
N GLN A 326 -51.30 -65.36 29.00
CA GLN A 326 -50.82 -65.48 27.62
C GLN A 326 -51.21 -64.28 26.75
N GLN A 327 -52.42 -63.74 26.92
CA GLN A 327 -52.82 -62.52 26.21
C GLN A 327 -52.01 -61.30 26.68
N SER A 328 -51.81 -61.16 27.99
CA SER A 328 -51.00 -60.07 28.56
C SER A 328 -49.53 -60.15 28.12
N GLU A 329 -48.97 -61.37 28.01
CA GLU A 329 -47.62 -61.62 27.51
C GLU A 329 -47.50 -61.21 26.04
N LYS A 330 -48.46 -61.58 25.18
CA LYS A 330 -48.49 -61.15 23.77
C LYS A 330 -48.54 -59.62 23.66
N MET A 331 -49.33 -58.95 24.49
CA MET A 331 -49.37 -57.48 24.53
C MET A 331 -48.05 -56.87 25.01
N ALA A 332 -47.41 -57.47 26.01
CA ALA A 332 -46.10 -57.04 26.50
C ALA A 332 -45.02 -57.21 25.41
N LEU A 333 -45.00 -58.34 24.70
CA LEU A 333 -44.07 -58.58 23.58
C LEU A 333 -44.27 -57.56 22.45
N ALA A 334 -45.51 -57.22 22.09
CA ALA A 334 -45.78 -56.18 21.09
C ALA A 334 -45.23 -54.80 21.51
N LYS A 335 -45.35 -54.45 22.80
CA LYS A 335 -44.75 -53.21 23.34
C LYS A 335 -43.21 -53.25 23.30
N VAL A 336 -42.60 -54.39 23.64
CA VAL A 336 -41.14 -54.56 23.56
C VAL A 336 -40.64 -54.34 22.13
N VAL A 337 -41.30 -54.93 21.13
CA VAL A 337 -40.94 -54.72 19.71
C VAL A 337 -41.06 -53.24 19.31
N SER A 338 -42.13 -52.55 19.73
CA SER A 338 -42.29 -51.10 19.47
C SER A 338 -41.20 -50.26 20.13
N LEU A 339 -40.81 -50.59 21.37
CA LEU A 339 -39.71 -49.91 22.05
C LEU A 339 -38.36 -50.19 21.38
N GLN A 340 -38.14 -51.41 20.89
CA GLN A 340 -36.94 -51.78 20.16
C GLN A 340 -36.80 -51.00 18.84
N GLU A 341 -37.89 -50.81 18.10
CA GLU A 341 -37.89 -49.97 16.90
C GLU A 341 -37.53 -48.50 17.21
N LYS A 342 -38.11 -47.93 18.27
CA LYS A 342 -37.76 -46.57 18.73
C LYS A 342 -36.30 -46.46 19.15
N LEU A 343 -35.76 -47.50 19.80
CA LEU A 343 -34.36 -47.55 20.19
C LEU A 343 -33.44 -47.57 18.97
N GLU A 344 -33.72 -48.41 17.97
CA GLU A 344 -32.95 -48.45 16.72
C GLU A 344 -33.03 -47.13 15.94
N LYS A 345 -34.22 -46.51 15.89
CA LYS A 345 -34.39 -45.18 15.29
C LYS A 345 -33.54 -44.12 16.00
N SER A 346 -33.57 -44.10 17.34
CA SER A 346 -32.73 -43.20 18.15
C SER A 346 -31.25 -43.47 17.92
N ARG A 347 -30.84 -44.74 17.87
CA ARG A 347 -29.45 -45.14 17.62
C ARG A 347 -28.96 -44.66 16.26
N SER A 348 -29.76 -44.81 15.21
CA SER A 348 -29.43 -44.30 13.86
C SER A 348 -29.32 -42.77 13.83
N ALA A 349 -30.20 -42.05 14.55
CA ALA A 349 -30.13 -40.60 14.66
C ALA A 349 -28.85 -40.12 15.36
N THR A 350 -28.43 -40.82 16.42
CA THR A 350 -27.17 -40.53 17.13
C THR A 350 -25.96 -40.67 16.21
N VAL A 351 -25.89 -41.73 15.40
CA VAL A 351 -24.79 -41.93 14.43
C VAL A 351 -24.77 -40.81 13.39
N PHE A 352 -25.93 -40.39 12.89
CA PHE A 352 -26.03 -39.27 11.95
C PHE A 352 -25.53 -37.96 12.57
N ILE A 353 -25.91 -37.67 13.82
CA ILE A 353 -25.45 -36.48 14.54
C ILE A 353 -23.92 -36.53 14.73
N GLN A 354 -23.37 -37.68 15.13
CA GLN A 354 -21.91 -37.85 15.26
C GLN A 354 -21.17 -37.63 13.94
N MET A 355 -21.71 -38.12 12.81
CA MET A 355 -21.11 -37.88 11.50
C MET A 355 -21.09 -36.38 11.19
N LYS A 356 -22.20 -35.66 11.39
CA LYS A 356 -22.28 -34.20 11.17
C LYS A 356 -21.37 -33.41 12.11
N GLU A 357 -21.24 -33.84 13.35
CA GLU A 357 -20.32 -33.26 14.31
C GLU A 357 -18.86 -33.45 13.89
N SER A 358 -18.49 -34.63 13.38
CA SER A 358 -17.14 -34.89 12.88
C SER A 358 -16.79 -34.03 11.66
N GLU A 359 -17.73 -33.85 10.73
CA GLU A 359 -17.60 -32.97 9.56
C GLU A 359 -17.44 -31.51 10.00
N ALA A 360 -18.24 -31.05 10.97
CA ALA A 360 -18.11 -29.71 11.53
C ALA A 360 -16.77 -29.50 12.24
N ARG A 361 -16.26 -30.49 12.99
CA ARG A 361 -14.94 -30.44 13.63
C ARG A 361 -13.80 -30.38 12.61
N GLU A 362 -13.90 -31.11 11.51
CA GLU A 362 -12.93 -31.05 10.41
C GLU A 362 -12.89 -29.65 9.80
N VAL A 363 -14.06 -29.10 9.44
CA VAL A 363 -14.18 -27.72 8.94
C VAL A 363 -13.62 -26.70 9.94
N MET A 364 -13.93 -26.87 11.24
CA MET A 364 -13.38 -26.02 12.30
C MET A 364 -11.86 -26.13 12.44
N SER A 365 -11.24 -27.25 12.07
CA SER A 365 -9.79 -27.41 12.10
C SER A 365 -9.10 -26.79 10.87
N GLU A 366 -9.80 -26.71 9.74
CA GLU A 366 -9.29 -26.16 8.47
C GLU A 366 -9.49 -24.64 8.37
N LEU A 367 -10.56 -24.09 8.94
CA LEU A 367 -10.85 -22.65 8.90
C LEU A 367 -9.72 -21.79 9.49
N PRO A 368 -9.11 -22.12 10.66
CA PRO A 368 -7.99 -21.35 11.20
C PRO A 368 -6.76 -21.38 10.30
N LYS A 369 -6.48 -22.52 9.64
CA LYS A 369 -5.34 -22.63 8.71
C LYS A 369 -5.53 -21.73 7.49
N LYS A 370 -6.74 -21.73 6.91
CA LYS A 370 -7.09 -20.84 5.80
C LYS A 370 -6.99 -19.37 6.20
N LEU A 371 -7.48 -19.02 7.40
CA LEU A 371 -7.43 -17.67 7.92
C LEU A 371 -5.98 -17.21 8.18
N GLN A 372 -5.13 -18.08 8.73
CA GLN A 372 -3.70 -17.82 8.89
C GLN A 372 -3.01 -17.60 7.55
N LYS A 373 -3.32 -18.41 6.54
CA LYS A 373 -2.76 -18.25 5.19
C LYS A 373 -3.19 -16.93 4.55
N ALA A 374 -4.46 -16.57 4.66
CA ALA A 374 -4.97 -15.28 4.16
C ALA A 374 -4.32 -14.08 4.88
N ALA A 375 -4.04 -14.20 6.18
CA ALA A 375 -3.31 -13.17 6.92
C ALA A 375 -1.86 -13.02 6.43
N GLN A 376 -1.16 -14.13 6.18
CA GLN A 376 0.20 -14.10 5.61
C GLN A 376 0.22 -13.47 4.21
N GLU A 377 -0.71 -13.85 3.34
CA GLU A 377 -0.84 -13.28 1.99
C GLU A 377 -1.13 -11.76 2.05
N ALA A 378 -1.92 -11.29 3.02
CA ALA A 378 -2.19 -9.87 3.23
C ALA A 378 -0.95 -9.09 3.73
N ASP A 379 -0.17 -9.68 4.64
CA ASP A 379 1.08 -9.09 5.13
C ASP A 379 2.14 -9.01 4.01
N GLU A 380 2.25 -10.05 3.19
CA GLU A 380 3.12 -10.06 2.00
C GLU A 380 2.72 -8.97 1.01
N ALA A 381 1.43 -8.88 0.66
CA ALA A 381 0.93 -7.83 -0.22
C ALA A 381 1.18 -6.42 0.33
N LYS A 382 1.05 -6.23 1.64
CA LYS A 382 1.36 -4.94 2.29
C LYS A 382 2.84 -4.61 2.19
N SER A 383 3.73 -5.59 2.39
CA SER A 383 5.18 -5.37 2.27
C SER A 383 5.59 -5.01 0.84
N LEU A 384 4.99 -5.66 -0.17
CA LEU A 384 5.21 -5.34 -1.58
C LEU A 384 4.69 -3.94 -1.93
N ALA A 385 3.51 -3.56 -1.42
CA ALA A 385 2.98 -2.21 -1.64
C ALA A 385 3.87 -1.13 -1.02
N GLN A 386 4.44 -1.38 0.16
CA GLN A 386 5.38 -0.46 0.81
C GLN A 386 6.70 -0.35 0.02
N ALA A 387 7.23 -1.46 -0.49
CA ALA A 387 8.42 -1.45 -1.34
C ALA A 387 8.18 -0.66 -2.63
N ALA A 388 7.05 -0.88 -3.31
CA ALA A 388 6.68 -0.12 -4.50
C ALA A 388 6.51 1.39 -4.23
N GLN A 389 5.99 1.76 -3.06
CA GLN A 389 5.91 3.17 -2.65
C GLN A 389 7.29 3.78 -2.40
N ALA A 390 8.21 3.04 -1.80
CA ALA A 390 9.57 3.50 -1.58
C ALA A 390 10.32 3.71 -2.91
N GLU A 391 10.23 2.75 -3.85
CA GLU A 391 10.80 2.89 -5.19
C GLU A 391 10.21 4.08 -5.96
N LEU A 392 8.90 4.34 -5.81
CA LEU A 392 8.27 5.50 -6.42
C LEU A 392 8.78 6.82 -5.85
N LEU A 393 9.03 6.89 -4.53
CA LEU A 393 9.62 8.08 -3.91
C LEU A 393 11.06 8.30 -4.38
N GLU A 394 11.86 7.24 -4.47
CA GLU A 394 13.23 7.31 -5.00
C GLU A 394 13.23 7.80 -6.46
N ALA A 395 12.37 7.24 -7.31
CA ALA A 395 12.22 7.69 -8.70
C ALA A 395 11.75 9.15 -8.80
N GLN A 396 10.89 9.61 -7.88
CA GLN A 396 10.48 11.02 -7.81
C GLN A 396 11.64 11.94 -7.44
N GLU A 397 12.47 11.54 -6.47
CA GLU A 397 13.68 12.29 -6.08
C GLU A 397 14.68 12.36 -7.24
N GLU A 398 14.90 11.26 -7.96
CA GLU A 398 15.73 11.23 -9.17
C GLU A 398 15.20 12.18 -10.26
N VAL A 399 13.88 12.17 -10.49
CA VAL A 399 13.23 13.09 -11.45
C VAL A 399 13.41 14.54 -11.05
N GLU A 400 13.22 14.89 -9.77
CA GLU A 400 13.45 16.26 -9.29
C GLU A 400 14.92 16.66 -9.41
N GLN A 401 15.86 15.74 -9.16
CA GLN A 401 17.27 16.00 -9.37
C GLN A 401 17.59 16.26 -10.86
N VAL A 402 17.02 15.48 -11.78
CA VAL A 402 17.18 15.68 -13.23
C VAL A 402 16.54 17.00 -13.67
N LYS A 403 15.37 17.36 -13.15
CA LYS A 403 14.75 18.68 -13.42
C LYS A 403 15.65 19.82 -12.95
N ALA A 404 16.19 19.74 -11.73
CA ALA A 404 17.13 20.75 -11.23
C ALA A 404 18.34 20.89 -12.16
N LYS A 405 18.96 19.77 -12.57
CA LYS A 405 20.06 19.76 -13.55
C LYS A 405 19.64 20.33 -14.92
N SER A 406 18.42 20.06 -15.38
CA SER A 406 17.89 20.63 -16.62
C SER A 406 17.78 22.15 -16.53
N THR A 407 17.22 22.68 -15.44
CA THR A 407 17.05 24.14 -15.25
C THR A 407 18.39 24.87 -15.16
N THR A 408 19.41 24.26 -14.54
CA THR A 408 20.74 24.88 -14.48
C THR A 408 21.40 24.89 -15.86
N LEU A 409 21.30 23.79 -16.63
CA LEU A 409 21.80 23.75 -18.01
C LEU A 409 21.07 24.75 -18.92
N GLU A 410 19.76 24.89 -18.78
CA GLU A 410 18.97 25.87 -19.53
C GLU A 410 19.40 27.32 -19.21
N SER A 411 19.61 27.64 -17.93
CA SER A 411 20.12 28.96 -17.53
C SER A 411 21.53 29.25 -18.07
N SER A 412 22.40 28.24 -18.08
CA SER A 412 23.76 28.32 -18.63
C SER A 412 23.74 28.54 -20.15
N LEU A 413 22.86 27.82 -20.87
CA LEU A 413 22.66 27.98 -22.30
C LEU A 413 22.17 29.38 -22.66
N LEU A 414 21.22 29.94 -21.89
CA LEU A 414 20.74 31.30 -22.07
C LEU A 414 21.84 32.34 -21.82
N ALA A 415 22.68 32.13 -20.80
CA ALA A 415 23.84 32.99 -20.56
C ALA A 415 24.84 32.96 -21.73
N ALA A 416 25.17 31.77 -22.23
CA ALA A 416 26.04 31.61 -23.40
C ALA A 416 25.45 32.26 -24.67
N GLN A 417 24.14 32.17 -24.89
CA GLN A 417 23.47 32.86 -26.00
C GLN A 417 23.60 34.39 -25.90
N LYS A 418 23.39 34.97 -24.71
CA LYS A 418 23.58 36.40 -24.49
C LYS A 418 25.04 36.83 -24.68
N GLU A 419 26.00 36.00 -24.29
CA GLU A 419 27.42 36.25 -24.53
C GLU A 419 27.78 36.21 -26.02
N ILE A 420 27.19 35.28 -26.79
CA ILE A 420 27.33 35.22 -28.25
C ILE A 420 26.74 36.47 -28.90
N GLU A 421 25.56 36.92 -28.48
CA GLU A 421 24.95 38.15 -29.00
C GLU A 421 25.80 39.39 -28.65
N ALA A 422 26.29 39.48 -27.42
CA ALA A 422 27.20 40.54 -27.00
C ALA A 422 28.50 40.52 -27.83
N SER A 423 29.05 39.33 -28.10
CA SER A 423 30.24 39.15 -28.95
C SER A 423 29.98 39.59 -30.39
N LYS A 424 28.81 39.26 -30.97
CA LYS A 424 28.42 39.73 -32.31
C LYS A 424 28.25 41.25 -32.37
N VAL A 425 27.68 41.87 -31.33
CA VAL A 425 27.58 43.33 -31.24
C VAL A 425 28.97 43.96 -31.14
N ALA A 426 29.85 43.40 -30.31
CA ALA A 426 31.23 43.85 -30.20
C ALA A 426 32.00 43.71 -31.52
N GLU A 427 31.78 42.60 -32.24
CA GLU A 427 32.35 42.36 -33.58
C GLU A 427 31.86 43.39 -34.60
N MET A 428 30.56 43.71 -34.60
CA MET A 428 29.99 44.76 -35.44
C MET A 428 30.58 46.14 -35.11
N LEU A 429 30.66 46.50 -33.82
CA LEU A 429 31.28 47.74 -33.38
C LEU A 429 32.77 47.82 -33.77
N ALA A 430 33.50 46.71 -33.69
CA ALA A 430 34.89 46.64 -34.13
C ALA A 430 35.00 46.84 -35.65
N ARG A 431 34.10 46.25 -36.45
CA ARG A 431 34.03 46.51 -37.90
C ARG A 431 33.70 47.96 -38.22
N ASP A 432 32.76 48.56 -37.51
CA ASP A 432 32.42 49.98 -37.68
C ASP A 432 33.60 50.88 -37.31
N ALA A 433 34.34 50.55 -36.24
CA ALA A 433 35.56 51.25 -35.86
C ALA A 433 36.65 51.11 -36.94
N ILE A 434 36.87 49.91 -37.49
CA ILE A 434 37.84 49.68 -38.58
C ILE A 434 37.43 50.49 -39.82
N THR A 435 36.17 50.44 -40.24
CA THR A 435 35.71 51.20 -41.41
C THR A 435 35.73 52.72 -41.17
N ALA A 436 35.50 53.19 -39.95
CA ALA A 436 35.69 54.59 -39.58
C ALA A 436 37.17 54.98 -39.62
N LEU A 437 38.08 54.12 -39.16
CA LEU A 437 39.52 54.33 -39.26
C LEU A 437 39.99 54.36 -40.71
N GLU A 438 39.60 53.40 -41.56
CA GLU A 438 39.91 53.38 -43.01
C GLU A 438 39.37 54.63 -43.72
N LYS A 439 38.15 55.09 -43.38
CA LYS A 439 37.60 56.35 -43.90
C LYS A 439 38.38 57.56 -43.39
N SER A 440 38.82 57.55 -42.13
CA SER A 440 39.65 58.62 -41.57
C SER A 440 41.07 58.63 -42.17
N GLU A 441 41.63 57.47 -42.49
CA GLU A 441 42.94 57.30 -43.10
C GLU A 441 42.91 57.66 -44.59
N SER A 442 41.87 57.27 -45.31
CA SER A 442 41.62 57.73 -46.69
C SER A 442 41.31 59.22 -46.77
N ALA A 443 40.64 59.82 -45.77
CA ALA A 443 40.52 61.27 -45.62
C ALA A 443 41.85 61.95 -45.23
N LYS A 444 42.78 61.21 -44.59
CA LYS A 444 44.13 61.65 -44.23
C LYS A 444 45.14 61.54 -45.39
N GLY A 445 44.73 60.95 -46.52
CA GLY A 445 45.50 60.93 -47.76
C GLY A 445 45.77 62.32 -48.37
N ASN A 446 45.14 63.38 -47.85
CA ASN A 446 45.39 64.76 -48.28
C ASN A 446 45.31 65.74 -47.10
N ASN A 447 46.03 65.52 -46.00
CA ASN A 447 46.59 66.65 -45.21
C ASN A 447 47.46 66.18 -44.04
N GLU A 448 48.47 67.01 -43.81
CA GLU A 448 49.53 66.92 -42.81
C GLU A 448 49.06 66.67 -41.37
N GLN A 449 49.95 65.98 -40.63
CA GLN A 449 50.26 66.18 -39.21
C GLN A 449 49.05 66.34 -38.27
N ASP A 450 48.64 65.24 -37.64
CA ASP A 450 48.42 65.24 -36.19
C ASP A 450 48.28 63.81 -35.65
N SER A 451 48.95 63.62 -34.52
CA SER A 451 49.10 62.38 -33.78
C SER A 451 47.98 62.20 -32.75
N SER A 452 47.83 60.92 -32.34
CA SER A 452 47.29 60.41 -31.07
C SER A 452 45.77 60.26 -30.90
N SER A 453 45.26 59.10 -31.32
CA SER A 453 44.44 58.23 -30.46
C SER A 453 45.26 56.99 -30.05
N MET A 454 46.52 57.21 -29.68
CA MET A 454 47.40 56.20 -29.12
C MET A 454 47.63 56.65 -27.68
N VAL A 455 46.95 56.01 -26.73
CA VAL A 455 47.19 56.25 -25.30
C VAL A 455 48.54 55.61 -24.97
N THR A 456 49.61 56.39 -25.15
CA THR A 456 50.94 56.04 -24.67
C THR A 456 50.96 56.23 -23.16
N LEU A 457 50.78 55.14 -22.40
CA LEU A 457 51.09 55.12 -20.97
C LEU A 457 52.60 55.31 -20.81
N THR A 458 52.98 56.27 -19.98
CA THR A 458 54.38 56.37 -19.57
C THR A 458 54.75 55.14 -18.73
N LEU A 459 56.03 54.76 -18.74
CA LEU A 459 56.50 53.58 -18.01
C LEU A 459 56.16 53.66 -16.51
N ASP A 460 56.22 54.86 -15.94
CA ASP A 460 55.87 55.12 -14.54
C ASP A 460 54.38 54.89 -14.25
N GLU A 461 53.49 55.32 -15.14
CA GLU A 461 52.04 55.10 -15.03
C GLU A 461 51.68 53.62 -15.13
N TYR A 462 52.35 52.87 -16.02
CA TYR A 462 52.20 51.42 -16.11
C TYR A 462 52.59 50.72 -14.81
N HIS A 463 53.73 51.08 -14.22
CA HIS A 463 54.17 50.50 -12.94
C HIS A 463 53.26 50.88 -11.77
N GLU A 464 52.63 52.05 -11.82
CA GLU A 464 51.69 52.46 -10.79
C GLU A 464 50.33 51.76 -10.90
N LEU A 465 49.80 51.61 -12.13
CA LEU A 465 48.61 50.80 -12.41
C LEU A 465 48.83 49.33 -12.04
N SER A 466 49.97 48.77 -12.42
CA SER A 466 50.36 47.40 -12.07
C SER A 466 50.42 47.22 -10.54
N ARG A 467 51.04 48.15 -9.79
CA ARG A 467 51.02 48.11 -8.32
C ARG A 467 49.62 48.21 -7.73
N ARG A 468 48.72 49.02 -8.30
CA ARG A 468 47.33 49.10 -7.82
C ARG A 468 46.57 47.81 -8.11
N ALA A 469 46.78 47.19 -9.28
CA ALA A 469 46.18 45.91 -9.62
C ALA A 469 46.64 44.80 -8.66
N TYR A 470 47.95 44.70 -8.39
CA TYR A 470 48.49 43.75 -7.41
C TYR A 470 47.93 43.97 -6.00
N LYS A 471 47.81 45.22 -5.54
CA LYS A 471 47.20 45.51 -4.23
C LYS A 471 45.72 45.13 -4.17
N ALA A 472 44.98 45.34 -5.27
CA ALA A 472 43.58 44.93 -5.35
C ALA A 472 43.42 43.40 -5.35
N GLU A 473 44.31 42.70 -6.05
CA GLU A 473 44.40 41.24 -6.07
C GLU A 473 44.72 40.68 -4.68
N GLU A 474 45.71 41.24 -3.97
CA GLU A 474 46.04 40.84 -2.60
C GLU A 474 44.86 41.03 -1.64
N GLN A 475 44.12 42.13 -1.77
CA GLN A 475 42.90 42.36 -1.00
C GLN A 475 41.78 41.38 -1.36
N ALA A 476 41.65 40.99 -2.63
CA ALA A 476 40.69 39.98 -3.05
C ALA A 476 41.06 38.59 -2.49
N ASN A 477 42.33 38.21 -2.58
CA ASN A 477 42.84 36.95 -2.05
C ASN A 477 42.66 36.86 -0.53
N ALA A 478 42.96 37.94 0.21
CA ALA A 478 42.71 37.98 1.65
C ALA A 478 41.21 37.80 2.00
N ARG A 479 40.29 38.35 1.19
CA ARG A 479 38.84 38.12 1.38
C ARG A 479 38.43 36.68 1.08
N ILE A 480 39.01 36.07 0.05
CA ILE A 480 38.78 34.66 -0.30
C ILE A 480 39.29 33.74 0.81
N GLU A 481 40.48 34.00 1.35
CA GLU A 481 41.05 33.22 2.46
C GLU A 481 40.21 33.34 3.73
N ALA A 482 39.72 34.55 4.05
CA ALA A 482 38.81 34.75 5.19
C ALA A 482 37.48 34.00 5.01
N ALA A 483 36.90 34.03 3.80
CA ALA A 483 35.69 33.28 3.49
C ALA A 483 35.92 31.76 3.57
N ASN A 484 37.04 31.27 3.03
CA ASN A 484 37.41 29.85 3.11
C ASN A 484 37.63 29.39 4.56
N SER A 485 38.21 30.24 5.41
CA SER A 485 38.35 29.95 6.84
C SER A 485 36.99 29.82 7.54
N GLN A 486 36.02 30.67 7.19
CA GLN A 486 34.65 30.55 7.72
C GLN A 486 33.94 29.29 7.22
N ILE A 487 34.11 28.94 5.94
CA ILE A 487 33.57 27.70 5.37
C ILE A 487 34.15 26.47 6.10
N GLN A 488 35.45 26.47 6.37
CA GLN A 488 36.09 25.38 7.08
C GLN A 488 35.54 25.23 8.51
N ILE A 489 35.38 26.33 9.24
CA ILE A 489 34.76 26.32 10.58
C ILE A 489 33.31 25.79 10.52
N ALA A 490 32.53 26.23 9.53
CA ALA A 490 31.17 25.75 9.34
C ALA A 490 31.12 24.25 9.06
N ARG A 491 31.96 23.74 8.15
CA ARG A 491 32.08 22.31 7.85
C ARG A 491 32.49 21.49 9.08
N GLU A 492 33.45 21.97 9.86
CA GLU A 492 33.84 21.30 11.10
C GLU A 492 32.72 21.30 12.15
N SER A 493 31.87 22.32 12.18
CA SER A 493 30.68 22.32 13.06
C SER A 493 29.60 21.35 12.59
N GLU A 494 29.42 21.22 11.28
CA GLU A 494 28.53 20.24 10.66
C GLU A 494 29.00 18.80 10.97
N TYR A 495 30.29 18.50 10.78
CA TYR A 495 30.85 17.19 11.14
C TYR A 495 30.64 16.84 12.60
N ARG A 496 30.86 17.78 13.53
CA ARG A 496 30.58 17.55 14.97
C ARG A 496 29.10 17.29 15.24
N SER A 497 28.21 17.98 14.55
CA SER A 497 26.77 17.76 14.72
C SER A 497 26.31 16.41 14.19
N LEU A 498 26.92 15.92 13.10
CA LEU A 498 26.67 14.59 12.55
C LEU A 498 27.20 13.49 13.49
N GLU A 499 28.39 13.66 14.03
CA GLU A 499 28.97 12.74 15.02
C GLU A 499 28.06 12.62 16.27
N MET A 500 27.58 13.75 16.80
CA MET A 500 26.61 13.73 17.91
C MET A 500 25.29 13.03 17.56
N LEU A 501 24.83 13.14 16.30
CA LEU A 501 23.61 12.46 15.85
C LEU A 501 23.82 10.95 15.77
N GLU A 502 24.99 10.51 15.30
CA GLU A 502 25.38 9.10 15.26
C GLU A 502 25.43 8.51 16.68
N GLU A 503 26.09 9.18 17.63
CA GLU A 503 26.13 8.77 19.04
C GLU A 503 24.73 8.63 19.64
N LEU A 504 23.83 9.59 19.40
CA LEU A 504 22.43 9.52 19.87
C LEU A 504 21.68 8.35 19.22
N SER A 505 21.96 8.05 17.95
CA SER A 505 21.34 6.91 17.26
C SER A 505 21.78 5.57 17.86
N GLU A 506 23.06 5.44 18.23
CA GLU A 506 23.60 4.27 18.92
C GLU A 506 22.99 4.14 20.32
N GLU A 507 22.89 5.24 21.09
CA GLU A 507 22.24 5.23 22.40
C GLU A 507 20.75 4.82 22.31
N LEU A 508 20.04 5.29 21.29
CA LEU A 508 18.65 4.89 21.03
C LEU A 508 18.55 3.41 20.68
N PHE A 509 19.48 2.87 19.89
CA PHE A 509 19.52 1.45 19.59
C PHE A 509 19.72 0.61 20.86
N VAL A 510 20.70 0.95 21.69
CA VAL A 510 20.96 0.27 22.96
C VAL A 510 19.76 0.35 23.92
N ARG A 511 19.10 1.51 23.98
CA ARG A 511 17.89 1.70 24.79
C ARG A 511 16.72 0.87 24.27
N SER A 512 16.54 0.81 22.96
CA SER A 512 15.50 0.00 22.31
C SER A 512 15.71 -1.48 22.57
N GLU A 513 16.95 -1.97 22.43
CA GLU A 513 17.30 -3.36 22.74
C GLU A 513 17.03 -3.70 24.21
N SER A 514 17.43 -2.81 25.13
CA SER A 514 17.15 -2.97 26.56
C SER A 514 15.65 -3.04 26.86
N LEU A 515 14.84 -2.25 26.15
CA LEU A 515 13.38 -2.29 26.26
C LEU A 515 12.82 -3.61 25.74
N CYS A 516 13.29 -4.10 24.59
CA CYS A 516 12.88 -5.39 24.01
C CYS A 516 13.18 -6.56 24.97
N ILE A 517 14.35 -6.54 25.61
CA ILE A 517 14.71 -7.55 26.62
C ILE A 517 13.78 -7.45 27.83
N ALA A 518 13.49 -6.23 28.31
CA ALA A 518 12.61 -6.01 29.45
C ALA A 518 11.17 -6.46 29.16
N THR A 519 10.63 -6.17 27.98
CA THR A 519 9.28 -6.60 27.57
C THR A 519 9.22 -8.12 27.40
N GLY A 520 10.21 -8.74 26.73
CA GLY A 520 10.27 -10.19 26.60
C GLY A 520 10.40 -10.92 27.95
N ASN A 521 11.13 -10.34 28.90
CA ASN A 521 11.19 -10.89 30.26
C ASN A 521 9.87 -10.71 31.02
N ALA A 522 9.16 -9.60 30.84
CA ALA A 522 7.84 -9.38 31.43
C ALA A 522 6.79 -10.35 30.86
N GLU A 523 6.85 -10.68 29.58
CA GLU A 523 6.01 -11.69 28.93
C GLU A 523 6.30 -13.09 29.49
N LYS A 524 7.57 -13.50 29.55
CA LYS A 524 7.97 -14.77 30.17
C LYS A 524 7.52 -14.88 31.63
N ALA A 525 7.56 -13.78 32.38
CA ALA A 525 7.05 -13.75 33.76
C ALA A 525 5.52 -13.92 33.82
N LYS A 526 4.78 -13.35 32.87
CA LYS A 526 3.32 -13.55 32.75
C LYS A 526 2.97 -14.99 32.35
N GLU A 527 3.71 -15.58 31.42
CA GLU A 527 3.57 -16.99 31.05
C GLU A 527 3.86 -17.92 32.24
N GLY A 528 4.94 -17.67 32.97
CA GLY A 528 5.26 -18.40 34.19
C GLY A 528 4.17 -18.26 35.26
N LYS A 529 3.63 -17.04 35.46
CA LYS A 529 2.47 -16.82 36.35
C LYS A 529 1.27 -17.64 35.89
N PHE A 530 0.95 -17.64 34.60
CA PHE A 530 -0.18 -18.40 34.05
C PHE A 530 -0.01 -19.91 34.22
N ALA A 531 1.20 -20.45 34.00
CA ALA A 531 1.53 -21.85 34.22
C ALA A 531 1.30 -22.27 35.69
N VAL A 532 1.80 -21.49 36.64
CA VAL A 532 1.59 -21.73 38.08
C VAL A 532 0.11 -21.64 38.45
N GLU A 533 -0.63 -20.65 37.92
CA GLU A 533 -2.08 -20.56 38.14
C GLU A 533 -2.83 -21.78 37.58
N GLN A 534 -2.41 -22.31 36.45
CA GLN A 534 -3.00 -23.51 35.85
C GLN A 534 -2.73 -24.76 36.70
N GLU A 535 -1.49 -24.96 37.18
CA GLU A 535 -1.14 -26.03 38.11
C GLU A 535 -1.91 -25.92 39.44
N LEU A 536 -2.13 -24.69 39.92
CA LEU A 536 -2.91 -24.47 41.14
C LEU A 536 -4.40 -24.75 40.93
N ARG A 537 -4.94 -24.53 39.72
CA ARG A 537 -6.31 -24.95 39.36
C ARG A 537 -6.42 -26.48 39.30
N SER A 538 -5.46 -27.18 38.70
CA SER A 538 -5.47 -28.65 38.68
C SER A 538 -5.27 -29.24 40.07
N TRP A 539 -4.37 -28.69 40.88
CA TRP A 539 -4.18 -29.11 42.27
C TRP A 539 -5.41 -28.88 43.14
N LYS A 540 -6.13 -27.76 42.95
CA LYS A 540 -7.44 -27.53 43.60
C LYS A 540 -8.49 -28.56 43.17
N ALA A 541 -8.55 -28.88 41.87
CA ALA A 541 -9.46 -29.89 41.36
C ALA A 541 -9.14 -31.30 41.90
N GLU A 542 -7.86 -31.63 42.12
CA GLU A 542 -7.41 -32.87 42.75
C GLU A 542 -7.67 -32.91 44.27
N GLN A 543 -7.47 -31.80 44.98
CA GLN A 543 -7.79 -31.68 46.41
C GLN A 543 -9.29 -31.76 46.70
N GLU A 544 -10.14 -31.36 45.75
CA GLU A 544 -11.61 -31.52 45.84
C GLU A 544 -12.07 -32.97 45.59
N GLN A 545 -11.16 -33.90 45.30
CA GLN A 545 -11.45 -35.31 44.97
C GLN A 545 -10.85 -36.35 45.95
N PRO A 546 -10.74 -36.03 47.25
CA PRO A 546 -11.24 -37.00 48.23
C PRO A 546 -11.85 -36.30 49.47
N LYS A 547 -13.14 -35.98 49.40
CA LYS A 547 -14.01 -35.83 50.58
C LYS A 547 -15.29 -36.63 50.40
N MET A 548 -15.12 -37.93 50.19
CA MET A 548 -16.13 -38.96 50.42
C MET A 548 -15.41 -40.26 50.80
N ALA A 549 -15.05 -40.42 52.07
CA ALA A 549 -14.93 -41.72 52.78
C ALA A 549 -14.36 -41.53 54.20
N ASP A 550 -15.27 -41.71 55.16
CA ASP A 550 -15.11 -42.45 56.42
C ASP A 550 -14.58 -41.79 57.71
N GLU A 551 -15.14 -42.32 58.79
CA GLU A 551 -15.41 -41.74 60.11
C GLU A 551 -14.59 -42.44 61.24
N LEU A 552 -14.35 -41.72 62.35
CA LEU A 552 -14.16 -42.18 63.76
C LEU A 552 -12.78 -42.55 64.40
N ASN A 553 -12.64 -42.02 65.64
CA ASN A 553 -11.80 -42.36 66.83
C ASN A 553 -10.29 -42.03 66.83
N ASP A 554 -9.63 -41.44 67.85
CA ASP A 554 -9.78 -41.45 69.33
C ASP A 554 -9.17 -40.19 70.03
N GLN A 555 -9.63 -39.92 71.26
CA GLN A 555 -9.18 -38.89 72.25
C GLN A 555 -7.84 -39.27 72.96
N PRO A 556 -7.12 -38.42 73.78
CA PRO A 556 -7.63 -37.59 74.89
C PRO A 556 -6.96 -36.20 75.20
N THR A 557 -7.71 -35.43 76.02
CA THR A 557 -7.57 -34.08 76.69
C THR A 557 -6.44 -33.89 77.74
N PRO A 558 -6.27 -32.74 78.49
CA PRO A 558 -6.35 -31.25 78.28
C PRO A 558 -5.17 -30.51 79.05
N PRO A 559 -5.21 -29.25 79.61
CA PRO A 559 -6.02 -28.02 79.43
C PRO A 559 -5.22 -26.68 79.31
N ASN A 560 -5.85 -25.61 78.80
CA ASN A 560 -5.98 -24.27 79.44
C ASN A 560 -6.32 -23.13 78.44
N LYS A 561 -7.46 -22.49 78.68
CA LYS A 561 -7.88 -21.13 78.25
C LYS A 561 -7.79 -20.23 79.52
N PRO A 562 -7.69 -18.88 79.47
CA PRO A 562 -8.71 -17.96 78.92
C PRO A 562 -8.09 -16.68 78.27
N GLU A 563 -8.74 -15.65 77.72
CA GLU A 563 -10.11 -15.13 77.66
C GLU A 563 -10.15 -13.98 76.61
N ARG A 564 -11.37 -13.67 76.12
CA ARG A 564 -11.91 -12.36 75.69
C ARG A 564 -11.63 -11.73 74.29
N ASP A 565 -12.75 -11.71 73.54
CA ASP A 565 -13.48 -10.53 73.08
C ASP A 565 -12.94 -9.59 71.97
N SER A 566 -13.75 -9.55 70.90
CA SER A 566 -14.34 -8.34 70.29
C SER A 566 -13.63 -7.61 69.12
N LEU A 567 -14.32 -7.71 67.97
CA LEU A 567 -14.66 -6.62 67.01
C LEU A 567 -13.56 -6.03 66.08
N ILE A 568 -13.63 -6.41 64.79
CA ILE A 568 -13.79 -5.58 63.54
C ILE A 568 -13.34 -4.08 63.64
N PRO A 569 -12.66 -3.45 62.65
CA PRO A 569 -12.93 -3.55 61.19
C PRO A 569 -11.75 -3.52 60.18
N LYS A 570 -12.08 -4.07 58.99
CA LYS A 570 -11.78 -3.66 57.60
C LYS A 570 -10.51 -2.83 57.32
N GLY A 571 -9.55 -3.47 56.65
CA GLY A 571 -8.43 -2.83 55.96
C GLY A 571 -8.77 -2.43 54.51
N LYS A 572 -8.69 -1.12 54.28
CA LYS A 572 -8.32 -0.35 53.08
C LYS A 572 -8.27 -1.06 51.72
N GLU A 573 -9.20 -0.63 50.86
CA GLU A 573 -9.03 -0.55 49.41
C GLU A 573 -8.15 0.65 49.04
N VAL A 574 -7.34 0.46 48.00
CA VAL A 574 -6.71 1.51 47.19
C VAL A 574 -7.69 1.90 46.08
N PRO A 575 -7.80 3.19 45.75
CA PRO A 575 -7.88 3.53 44.34
C PRO A 575 -6.96 4.71 44.00
N SER A 576 -6.10 4.52 42.99
CA SER A 576 -5.43 5.62 42.30
C SER A 576 -6.13 5.77 40.96
N ASN A 577 -6.80 6.91 40.77
CA ASN A 577 -7.24 7.37 39.46
C ASN A 577 -7.10 8.89 39.41
N ASN A 578 -6.67 9.33 38.22
CA ASN A 578 -6.85 10.67 37.65
C ASN A 578 -5.94 11.78 38.19
N THR A 579 -5.56 12.83 37.48
CA THR A 579 -5.47 13.28 36.08
C THR A 579 -4.93 14.71 36.25
N GLU A 580 -4.01 15.13 35.40
CA GLU A 580 -3.73 16.52 35.00
C GLU A 580 -3.25 17.62 36.00
N THR A 581 -2.23 18.29 35.48
CA THR A 581 -1.89 19.72 35.45
C THR A 581 -1.62 20.54 36.73
N ALA A 582 -0.48 21.23 36.61
CA ALA A 582 -0.21 22.62 36.97
C ALA A 582 0.64 22.89 38.23
N SER A 583 1.72 23.62 37.94
CA SER A 583 2.22 24.76 38.71
C SER A 583 3.15 24.51 39.90
N ALA A 584 4.44 24.58 39.55
CA ALA A 584 5.38 25.60 40.01
C ALA A 584 5.93 25.63 41.44
N SER A 585 7.27 25.73 41.42
CA SER A 585 8.16 26.50 42.29
C SER A 585 8.72 25.85 43.57
N ASP A 586 10.01 25.54 43.43
CA ASP A 586 11.10 25.96 44.30
C ASP A 586 10.93 25.94 45.82
N LYS A 587 11.77 25.11 46.46
CA LYS A 587 12.83 25.63 47.34
C LYS A 587 13.85 24.54 47.69
N HIS A 588 15.09 24.76 47.26
CA HIS A 588 16.28 24.10 47.77
C HIS A 588 16.40 24.17 49.31
N LYS A 589 16.88 23.09 49.94
CA LYS A 589 17.98 23.16 50.92
C LYS A 589 18.61 21.78 51.18
N LYS A 590 19.94 21.76 50.95
CA LYS A 590 20.90 20.65 51.11
C LYS A 590 20.93 20.09 52.54
N LYS A 591 21.05 18.76 52.70
CA LYS A 591 21.93 18.13 53.71
C LYS A 591 22.53 16.82 53.18
N LYS A 592 23.86 16.72 53.24
CA LYS A 592 24.70 15.56 52.88
C LYS A 592 24.80 14.55 54.05
N LYS A 593 25.30 13.36 53.69
CA LYS A 593 25.93 12.26 54.48
C LYS A 593 24.95 11.09 54.71
N LYS A 594 25.27 9.82 54.43
CA LYS A 594 26.56 9.10 54.47
C LYS A 594 26.58 7.93 53.46
N SER A 595 27.76 7.70 52.90
CA SER A 595 28.18 6.47 52.22
C SER A 595 28.34 5.30 53.20
N LEU A 596 28.03 4.09 52.75
CA LEU A 596 28.58 2.82 53.22
C LEU A 596 28.45 1.80 52.07
N PHE A 597 29.56 1.55 51.35
CA PHE A 597 29.75 0.35 50.52
C PHE A 597 30.09 -0.85 51.44
N PRO A 598 29.96 -2.14 51.01
CA PRO A 598 30.99 -2.75 50.17
C PRO A 598 30.54 -3.84 49.14
N SER A 599 31.15 -3.77 47.95
CA SER A 599 31.82 -4.81 47.14
C SER A 599 31.28 -6.25 46.92
N LYS A 600 31.32 -6.63 45.62
CA LYS A 600 31.68 -7.93 45.00
C LYS A 600 30.63 -9.05 44.90
N VAL A 601 30.22 -9.37 43.65
CA VAL A 601 30.09 -10.73 43.07
C VAL A 601 30.30 -10.62 41.54
N VAL A 602 31.50 -10.92 41.00
CA VAL A 602 31.93 -12.14 40.25
C VAL A 602 31.45 -12.20 38.78
N MET A 603 32.39 -12.00 37.84
CA MET A 603 32.29 -12.43 36.43
C MET A 603 33.15 -13.69 36.23
N PHE A 604 32.59 -14.70 35.57
CA PHE A 604 33.31 -15.90 35.12
C PHE A 604 32.98 -16.25 33.66
N PHE A 605 34.03 -16.78 33.01
CA PHE A 605 34.13 -17.49 31.72
C PHE A 605 34.19 -16.63 30.45
N ALA A 606 35.03 -16.92 29.45
CA ALA A 606 36.23 -17.74 29.34
C ALA A 606 36.91 -17.38 28.00
N LYS A 607 38.24 -17.29 27.99
CA LYS A 607 39.04 -17.20 26.77
C LYS A 607 39.01 -18.53 26.01
N LYS A 608 38.70 -18.49 24.70
CA LYS A 608 39.26 -19.43 23.72
C LYS A 608 39.90 -18.62 22.59
N LYS A 609 41.20 -18.81 22.40
CA LYS A 609 41.99 -18.39 21.22
C LYS A 609 42.04 -19.57 20.25
N THR A 610 41.91 -19.32 18.94
CA THR A 610 42.78 -19.89 17.88
C THR A 610 42.63 -19.11 16.56
N HIS A 611 43.74 -18.44 16.21
CA HIS A 611 44.35 -18.03 14.94
C HIS A 611 43.60 -17.64 13.64
N PRO A 612 44.17 -16.68 12.88
CA PRO A 612 43.72 -16.28 11.55
C PRO A 612 44.42 -17.08 10.44
N THR A 613 43.75 -17.26 9.30
CA THR A 613 44.38 -17.73 8.06
C THR A 613 44.18 -16.71 6.96
N LYS A 614 45.34 -16.11 6.61
CA LYS A 614 45.78 -15.39 5.40
C LYS A 614 44.94 -14.23 4.88
#